data_AF-A0A562SKG8-F1
#
_entry.id   AF-A0A562SKG8-F1
#
_cell.length_a   1.000
_cell.length_b   1.000
_cell.length_c   1.000
_cell.angle_alpha   90.00
_cell.angle_beta   90.00
_cell.angle_gamma   90.00
#
_symmetry.space_group_name_H-M   'P 1'
#
loop_
_entity.id
_entity.type
_entity.pdbx_description
1 polymer ?
#
loop_
_entity_poly.entity_id
_entity_poly.type
_entity_poly.pdbx_seq_one_letter_code
_entity_poly.pdbx_strand_id
1 'polypeptide(L)'
;MPRYNKIIPLTNHVTDNILAICYSCFQQLGWNIRYATEDRLVAFTPSSAFSKSMEVVAAVTPEGLQISSEMIHDEMLDLGKKNKKNVDRFLEVYAQTESSLLPETIKANKQAIQQLAAETLVAAEQEIKDLNELDEAMNLSSGTASVTYALIAINVVVFILMAIQGAGIFDANGLVHIRWGSNFGPLTQSGDWWRLFTAMFIHFGIIHLALNMYALFSIANYLEPMLGKVRYTIAYLCSGVLASLVSLWWHSTPANSAGASGAVFGMYGVFLALLTTSLIPKKVRGPLLQSIVIFVIYNLAYGLKGGIDNAAHIGGLISGMGIGYLFAFAIKKEKQGQKTTWVVPVVVAVSIVVCGYYLQQNPSSQEERKAVLSELSNAGYPDSDRFNELYNQFVSLQDEALQGYNQSGENPALLADQLQEKSAPKWNEADTVADKMLKLNVSEEQKQKAVVVKNYIALRRKEMELEIRMVKEPANEAAIAKEQVQVRVEIEKEVAKLK
;
A
#
# COMPACT_ATOMS: atom_id res chain seq x y z
N MET A 1 7.34 -21.17 -26.98
CA MET A 1 8.05 -21.99 -25.99
C MET A 1 9.08 -22.85 -26.74
N PRO A 2 9.87 -23.75 -26.12
CA PRO A 2 10.74 -24.66 -26.87
C PRO A 2 9.93 -25.49 -27.88
N ARG A 3 10.38 -25.47 -29.15
CA ARG A 3 9.73 -26.12 -30.28
C ARG A 3 10.76 -26.79 -31.17
N TYR A 4 10.37 -27.88 -31.83
CA TYR A 4 11.13 -28.50 -32.90
C TYR A 4 10.22 -28.79 -34.09
N ASN A 5 10.67 -28.50 -35.31
CA ASN A 5 9.92 -28.75 -36.53
C ASN A 5 10.78 -29.45 -37.60
N LYS A 6 10.11 -30.13 -38.53
CA LYS A 6 10.73 -30.73 -39.71
C LYS A 6 9.74 -30.70 -40.87
N ILE A 7 10.25 -30.47 -42.08
CA ILE A 7 9.46 -30.47 -43.32
C ILE A 7 9.86 -31.69 -44.14
N ILE A 8 8.86 -32.38 -44.68
CA ILE A 8 9.01 -33.51 -45.58
C ILE A 8 8.52 -33.08 -46.96
N PRO A 9 9.38 -33.05 -47.99
CA PRO A 9 8.95 -32.76 -49.36
C PRO A 9 7.94 -33.80 -49.84
N LEU A 10 6.85 -33.34 -50.43
CA LEU A 10 5.84 -34.22 -51.02
C LEU A 10 6.21 -34.48 -52.47
N THR A 11 6.34 -35.75 -52.87
CA THR A 11 6.53 -36.10 -54.28
C THR A 11 5.19 -35.99 -55.02
N ASN A 12 5.23 -35.52 -56.28
CA ASN A 12 4.05 -35.26 -57.11
C ASN A 12 3.10 -36.47 -57.12
N HIS A 13 1.93 -36.33 -56.48
CA HIS A 13 0.64 -37.04 -56.67
C HIS A 13 -0.15 -37.45 -55.42
N VAL A 14 0.23 -37.04 -54.20
CA VAL A 14 -0.60 -37.36 -53.02
C VAL A 14 -0.76 -36.17 -52.08
N THR A 15 -1.29 -35.04 -52.55
CA THR A 15 -1.68 -33.94 -51.63
C THR A 15 -2.95 -34.28 -50.85
N ASP A 16 -3.92 -34.93 -51.49
CA ASP A 16 -5.28 -35.05 -50.97
C ASP A 16 -5.42 -36.03 -49.79
N ASN A 17 -4.45 -36.92 -49.56
CA ASN A 17 -4.53 -37.95 -48.53
C ASN A 17 -3.59 -37.71 -47.34
N ILE A 18 -2.75 -36.67 -47.37
CA ILE A 18 -1.68 -36.48 -46.38
C ILE A 18 -2.23 -36.36 -44.97
N LEU A 19 -3.24 -35.50 -44.77
CA LEU A 19 -3.85 -35.35 -43.45
C LEU A 19 -4.53 -36.64 -42.99
N ALA A 20 -5.10 -37.42 -43.90
CA ALA A 20 -5.67 -38.74 -43.57
C ALA A 20 -4.59 -39.73 -43.12
N ILE A 21 -3.40 -39.69 -43.71
CA ILE A 21 -2.23 -40.48 -43.28
C ILE A 21 -1.76 -39.98 -41.90
N CYS A 22 -1.62 -38.67 -41.73
CA CYS A 22 -1.21 -38.05 -40.45
C CYS A 22 -2.19 -38.40 -39.32
N TYR A 23 -3.49 -38.40 -39.60
CA TYR A 23 -4.53 -38.79 -38.65
C TYR A 23 -4.33 -40.23 -38.16
N SER A 24 -4.09 -41.18 -39.07
CA SER A 24 -3.75 -42.56 -38.67
C SER A 24 -2.43 -42.65 -37.90
N CYS A 25 -1.42 -41.83 -38.23
CA CYS A 25 -0.17 -41.79 -37.48
C CYS A 25 -0.41 -41.35 -36.03
N PHE A 26 -1.19 -40.28 -35.82
CA PHE A 26 -1.54 -39.81 -34.48
C PHE A 26 -2.33 -40.86 -33.69
N GLN A 27 -3.27 -41.56 -34.33
CA GLN A 27 -3.98 -42.67 -33.68
C GLN A 27 -3.06 -43.81 -33.25
N GLN A 28 -2.14 -44.25 -34.13
CA GLN A 28 -1.17 -45.31 -33.83
C GLN A 28 -0.20 -44.92 -32.71
N LEU A 29 0.15 -43.64 -32.63
CA LEU A 29 1.00 -43.08 -31.57
C LEU A 29 0.26 -42.87 -30.24
N GLY A 30 -1.06 -43.05 -30.23
CA GLY A 30 -1.91 -42.80 -29.07
C GLY A 30 -2.01 -41.31 -28.73
N TRP A 31 -1.83 -40.42 -29.71
CA TRP A 31 -1.90 -38.97 -29.51
C TRP A 31 -3.36 -38.51 -29.65
N ASN A 32 -3.76 -37.60 -28.76
CA ASN A 32 -5.13 -37.11 -28.71
C ASN A 32 -5.33 -35.99 -29.74
N ILE A 33 -5.98 -36.30 -30.86
CA ILE A 33 -6.29 -35.35 -31.93
C ILE A 33 -7.43 -34.44 -31.46
N ARG A 34 -7.19 -33.13 -31.46
CA ARG A 34 -8.12 -32.15 -30.87
C ARG A 34 -8.66 -31.13 -31.84
N TYR A 35 -7.87 -30.76 -32.85
CA TYR A 35 -8.26 -29.73 -33.80
C TYR A 35 -7.89 -30.14 -35.22
N ALA A 36 -8.71 -29.73 -36.17
CA ALA A 36 -8.47 -29.93 -37.59
C ALA A 36 -8.86 -28.67 -38.38
N THR A 37 -8.12 -28.40 -39.45
CA THR A 37 -8.48 -27.45 -40.52
C THR A 37 -8.30 -28.16 -41.86
N GLU A 38 -8.57 -27.47 -42.97
CA GLU A 38 -8.37 -28.02 -44.32
C GLU A 38 -6.91 -28.45 -44.56
N ASP A 39 -5.96 -27.78 -43.92
CA ASP A 39 -4.53 -27.93 -44.12
C ASP A 39 -3.75 -28.42 -42.90
N ARG A 40 -4.39 -28.59 -41.72
CA ARG A 40 -3.68 -28.96 -40.49
C ARG A 40 -4.43 -29.93 -39.58
N LEU A 41 -3.66 -30.68 -38.80
CA LEU A 41 -4.12 -31.45 -37.65
C LEU A 41 -3.29 -31.11 -36.43
N VAL A 42 -3.96 -30.89 -35.29
CA VAL A 42 -3.33 -30.66 -34.00
C VAL A 42 -3.68 -31.79 -33.06
N ALA A 43 -2.67 -32.42 -32.49
CA ALA A 43 -2.79 -33.48 -31.51
C ALA A 43 -1.92 -33.21 -30.29
N PHE A 44 -2.23 -33.87 -29.18
CA PHE A 44 -1.46 -33.76 -27.94
C PHE A 44 -0.89 -35.12 -27.55
N THR A 45 0.40 -35.14 -27.20
CA THR A 45 1.02 -36.37 -26.69
C THR A 45 0.39 -36.75 -25.33
N PRO A 46 0.34 -38.04 -24.98
CA PRO A 46 -0.12 -38.47 -23.66
C PRO A 46 0.65 -37.79 -22.53
N SER A 47 -0.08 -37.38 -21.50
CA SER A 47 0.51 -36.93 -20.23
C SER A 47 0.64 -38.09 -19.24
N SER A 48 1.66 -38.04 -18.39
CA SER A 48 1.85 -38.95 -17.25
C SER A 48 2.31 -38.17 -16.02
N ALA A 49 2.44 -38.83 -14.88
CA ALA A 49 2.96 -38.22 -13.64
C ALA A 49 4.36 -37.57 -13.82
N PHE A 50 5.12 -38.01 -14.83
CA PHE A 50 6.51 -37.57 -15.06
C PHE A 50 6.70 -36.82 -16.39
N SER A 51 5.65 -36.68 -17.21
CA SER A 51 5.73 -35.94 -18.46
C SER A 51 4.41 -35.24 -18.77
N LYS A 52 4.47 -33.92 -18.97
CA LYS A 52 3.34 -33.16 -19.47
C LYS A 52 3.09 -33.47 -20.95
N SER A 53 1.86 -33.24 -21.40
CA SER A 53 1.51 -33.31 -22.82
C SER A 53 2.21 -32.19 -23.60
N MET A 54 2.56 -32.49 -24.83
CA MET A 54 3.12 -31.55 -25.81
C MET A 54 2.14 -31.44 -26.98
N GLU A 55 2.05 -30.26 -27.58
CA GLU A 55 1.30 -30.07 -28.81
C GLU A 55 2.14 -30.62 -29.98
N VAL A 56 1.47 -31.30 -30.91
CA VAL A 56 2.04 -31.76 -32.17
C VAL A 56 1.14 -31.33 -33.32
N VAL A 57 1.71 -30.61 -34.28
CA VAL A 57 1.00 -30.05 -35.43
C VAL A 57 1.55 -30.66 -36.70
N ALA A 58 0.68 -31.32 -37.47
CA ALA A 58 0.93 -31.74 -38.85
C ALA A 58 0.22 -30.74 -39.78
N ALA A 59 0.97 -30.00 -40.59
CA ALA A 59 0.44 -28.99 -41.51
C ALA A 59 0.94 -29.22 -42.94
N VAL A 60 0.03 -29.23 -43.90
CA VAL A 60 0.35 -29.29 -45.32
C VAL A 60 0.67 -27.86 -45.79
N THR A 61 1.90 -27.67 -46.25
CA THR A 61 2.41 -26.37 -46.72
C THR A 61 2.85 -26.48 -48.19
N PRO A 62 3.08 -25.35 -48.89
CA PRO A 62 3.65 -25.38 -50.25
C PRO A 62 5.01 -26.09 -50.33
N GLU A 63 5.78 -26.11 -49.24
CA GLU A 63 7.10 -26.76 -49.16
C GLU A 63 7.03 -28.26 -48.85
N GLY A 64 5.85 -28.75 -48.43
CA GLY A 64 5.64 -30.14 -48.05
C GLY A 64 4.84 -30.30 -46.75
N LEU A 65 4.88 -31.49 -46.17
CA LEU A 65 4.30 -31.77 -44.85
C LEU A 65 5.23 -31.24 -43.76
N GLN A 66 4.81 -30.22 -43.05
CA GLN A 66 5.47 -29.74 -41.84
C GLN A 66 4.92 -30.47 -40.62
N ILE A 67 5.79 -31.13 -39.87
CA ILE A 67 5.47 -31.67 -38.55
C ILE A 67 6.24 -30.86 -37.49
N SER A 68 5.56 -30.46 -36.42
CA SER A 68 6.21 -29.77 -35.31
C SER A 68 5.68 -30.21 -33.96
N SER A 69 6.54 -30.20 -32.95
CA SER A 69 6.18 -30.46 -31.56
C SER A 69 6.63 -29.30 -30.67
N GLU A 70 5.75 -28.84 -29.78
CA GLU A 70 5.95 -27.71 -28.89
C GLU A 70 5.48 -28.02 -27.46
N MET A 71 6.21 -27.47 -26.48
CA MET A 71 5.82 -27.46 -25.07
C MET A 71 4.79 -26.36 -24.80
N ILE A 72 3.78 -26.63 -23.96
CA ILE A 72 2.60 -25.76 -23.78
C ILE A 72 2.29 -25.38 -22.31
N HIS A 73 3.15 -25.73 -21.36
CA HIS A 73 2.94 -25.51 -19.92
C HIS A 73 4.05 -24.64 -19.28
N ASP A 74 4.45 -23.59 -19.99
CA ASP A 74 5.47 -22.60 -19.61
C ASP A 74 6.87 -23.19 -19.35
N GLU A 75 7.19 -24.34 -19.97
CA GLU A 75 8.53 -24.89 -19.91
C GLU A 75 9.53 -24.02 -20.68
N MET A 76 10.64 -23.63 -20.05
CA MET A 76 11.67 -22.82 -20.70
C MET A 76 12.68 -23.62 -21.52
N LEU A 77 12.84 -24.92 -21.27
CA LEU A 77 13.88 -25.76 -21.89
C LEU A 77 13.35 -27.16 -22.27
N ASP A 78 13.73 -27.65 -23.46
CA ASP A 78 13.43 -29.01 -23.92
C ASP A 78 14.43 -30.05 -23.39
N LEU A 79 14.33 -30.34 -22.09
CA LEU A 79 15.18 -31.32 -21.42
C LEU A 79 14.92 -32.73 -21.99
N GLY A 80 15.97 -33.31 -22.58
CA GLY A 80 15.93 -34.64 -23.18
C GLY A 80 15.48 -34.66 -24.65
N LYS A 81 15.38 -33.48 -25.30
CA LYS A 81 15.00 -33.32 -26.71
C LYS A 81 13.67 -33.99 -27.05
N LYS A 82 12.68 -33.84 -26.17
CA LYS A 82 11.37 -34.50 -26.28
C LYS A 82 10.63 -34.07 -27.54
N ASN A 83 10.67 -32.78 -27.90
CA ASN A 83 10.02 -32.29 -29.13
C ASN A 83 10.62 -32.96 -30.37
N LYS A 84 11.95 -33.08 -30.42
CA LYS A 84 12.63 -33.79 -31.50
C LYS A 84 12.25 -35.27 -31.54
N LYS A 85 12.23 -35.96 -30.39
CA LYS A 85 11.84 -37.38 -30.30
C LYS A 85 10.40 -37.61 -30.77
N ASN A 86 9.47 -36.71 -30.45
CA ASN A 86 8.10 -36.80 -30.94
C ASN A 86 8.05 -36.69 -32.46
N VAL A 87 8.74 -35.70 -33.04
CA VAL A 87 8.83 -35.53 -34.48
C VAL A 87 9.48 -36.76 -35.15
N ASP A 88 10.60 -37.25 -34.62
CA ASP A 88 11.29 -38.43 -35.16
C ASP A 88 10.37 -39.67 -35.11
N ARG A 89 9.66 -39.90 -34.01
CA ARG A 89 8.69 -41.01 -33.86
C ARG A 89 7.50 -40.88 -34.80
N PHE A 90 7.02 -39.66 -35.05
CA PHE A 90 5.98 -39.42 -36.05
C PHE A 90 6.47 -39.81 -37.45
N LEU A 91 7.68 -39.42 -37.82
CA LEU A 91 8.25 -39.71 -39.14
C LEU A 91 8.44 -41.20 -39.37
N GLU A 92 8.85 -41.95 -38.34
CA GLU A 92 8.96 -43.41 -38.38
C GLU A 92 7.61 -44.07 -38.68
N VAL A 93 6.55 -43.65 -37.99
CA VAL A 93 5.18 -44.16 -38.20
C VAL A 93 4.61 -43.70 -39.55
N TYR A 94 4.91 -42.46 -39.96
CA TYR A 94 4.45 -41.90 -41.23
C TYR A 94 4.96 -42.69 -42.43
N ALA A 95 6.26 -43.01 -42.47
CA ALA A 95 6.85 -43.79 -43.56
C ALA A 95 6.20 -45.19 -43.72
N GLN A 96 5.83 -45.81 -42.59
CA GLN A 96 5.14 -47.11 -42.59
C GLN A 96 3.67 -46.98 -43.01
N THR A 97 2.99 -45.94 -42.51
CA THR A 97 1.56 -45.73 -42.75
C THR A 97 1.28 -45.29 -44.19
N GLU A 98 2.11 -44.40 -44.76
CA GLU A 98 1.95 -43.87 -46.12
C GLU A 98 1.90 -44.98 -47.19
N SER A 99 2.70 -46.03 -47.02
CA SER A 99 2.80 -47.12 -47.99
C SER A 99 1.76 -48.24 -47.81
N SER A 100 1.06 -48.28 -46.66
CA SER A 100 0.23 -49.43 -46.27
C SER A 100 -1.24 -49.08 -45.99
N LEU A 101 -1.60 -47.80 -46.00
CA LEU A 101 -2.95 -47.36 -45.63
C LEU A 101 -3.99 -47.76 -46.70
N LEU A 102 -5.03 -48.49 -46.27
CA LEU A 102 -6.10 -48.93 -47.16
C LEU A 102 -6.98 -47.75 -47.61
N PRO A 103 -7.49 -47.74 -48.85
CA PRO A 103 -8.37 -46.68 -49.36
C PRO A 103 -9.62 -46.42 -48.49
N GLU A 104 -10.19 -47.48 -47.90
CA GLU A 104 -11.34 -47.35 -46.98
C GLU A 104 -10.98 -46.62 -45.68
N THR A 105 -9.78 -46.86 -45.14
CA THR A 105 -9.27 -46.15 -43.96
C THR A 105 -8.99 -44.69 -44.29
N ILE A 106 -8.42 -44.40 -45.47
CA ILE A 106 -8.23 -43.02 -45.94
C ILE A 106 -9.57 -42.28 -45.99
N LYS A 107 -10.60 -42.92 -46.55
CA LYS A 107 -11.95 -42.34 -46.64
C LYS A 107 -12.56 -42.10 -45.27
N ALA A 108 -12.46 -43.06 -44.35
CA ALA A 108 -12.95 -42.91 -42.98
C ALA A 108 -12.23 -41.78 -42.22
N ASN A 109 -10.90 -41.69 -42.35
CA ASN A 109 -10.11 -40.62 -41.74
C ASN A 109 -10.49 -39.26 -42.31
N LYS A 110 -10.69 -39.15 -43.63
CA LYS A 110 -11.16 -37.90 -44.25
C LYS A 110 -12.50 -37.45 -43.66
N GLN A 111 -13.44 -38.37 -43.47
CA GLN A 111 -14.72 -38.05 -42.82
C GLN A 111 -14.54 -37.61 -41.36
N ALA A 112 -13.68 -38.29 -40.60
CA ALA A 112 -13.37 -37.91 -39.22
C ALA A 112 -12.70 -36.53 -39.13
N ILE A 113 -11.76 -36.23 -40.03
CA ILE A 113 -11.10 -34.92 -40.12
C ILE A 113 -12.12 -33.83 -40.47
N GLN A 114 -13.01 -34.07 -41.43
CA GLN A 114 -14.07 -33.13 -41.80
C GLN A 114 -15.00 -32.84 -40.62
N GLN A 115 -15.42 -33.88 -39.89
CA GLN A 115 -16.23 -33.71 -38.69
C GLN A 115 -15.48 -32.91 -37.61
N LEU A 116 -14.22 -33.27 -37.34
CA LEU A 116 -13.39 -32.57 -36.36
C LEU A 116 -13.13 -31.11 -36.76
N ALA A 117 -12.98 -30.82 -38.05
CA ALA A 117 -12.80 -29.47 -38.55
C ALA A 117 -14.07 -28.63 -38.36
N ALA A 118 -15.24 -29.21 -38.59
CA ALA A 118 -16.51 -28.55 -38.29
C ALA A 118 -16.67 -28.27 -36.78
N GLU A 119 -16.33 -29.22 -35.92
CA GLU A 119 -16.33 -29.04 -34.46
C GLU A 119 -15.32 -27.97 -34.01
N THR A 120 -14.13 -27.95 -34.63
CA THR A 120 -13.07 -26.95 -34.39
C THR A 120 -13.55 -25.54 -34.74
N LEU A 121 -14.21 -25.38 -35.89
CA LEU A 121 -14.76 -24.10 -36.33
C LEU A 121 -15.80 -23.58 -35.34
N VAL A 122 -16.76 -24.42 -34.94
CA VAL A 122 -17.79 -24.05 -33.96
C VAL A 122 -17.16 -23.66 -32.62
N ALA A 123 -16.14 -24.39 -32.15
CA ALA A 123 -15.44 -24.06 -30.93
C ALA A 123 -14.70 -22.71 -31.03
N ALA A 124 -14.03 -22.45 -32.15
CA ALA A 124 -13.33 -21.19 -32.40
C ALA A 124 -14.29 -20.00 -32.49
N GLU A 125 -15.42 -20.15 -33.19
CA GLU A 125 -16.47 -19.13 -33.26
C GLU A 125 -17.04 -18.81 -31.87
N GLN A 126 -17.28 -19.84 -31.05
CA GLN A 126 -17.74 -19.65 -29.67
C GLN A 126 -16.69 -18.97 -28.80
N GLU A 127 -15.40 -19.28 -28.96
CA GLU A 127 -14.31 -18.61 -28.24
C GLU A 127 -14.21 -17.13 -28.61
N ILE A 128 -14.27 -16.80 -29.91
CA ILE A 128 -14.29 -15.41 -30.39
C ILE A 128 -15.50 -14.67 -29.79
N LYS A 129 -16.68 -15.31 -29.80
CA LYS A 129 -17.88 -14.73 -29.19
C LYS A 129 -17.69 -14.48 -27.69
N ASP A 130 -17.15 -15.44 -26.95
CA ASP A 130 -16.91 -15.31 -25.52
C ASP A 130 -15.89 -14.19 -25.21
N LEU A 131 -14.86 -14.03 -26.04
CA LEU A 131 -13.88 -12.95 -25.93
C LEU A 131 -14.52 -11.58 -26.20
N ASN A 132 -15.38 -11.48 -27.23
CA ASN A 132 -16.11 -10.26 -27.52
C ASN A 132 -17.10 -9.90 -26.40
N GLU A 133 -17.84 -10.88 -25.86
CA GLU A 133 -18.73 -10.66 -24.71
C GLU A 133 -17.96 -10.20 -23.47
N LEU A 134 -16.76 -10.74 -23.24
CA LEU A 134 -15.88 -10.32 -22.15
C LEU A 134 -15.38 -8.89 -22.36
N ASP A 135 -14.95 -8.57 -23.57
CA ASP A 135 -14.47 -7.24 -23.92
C ASP A 135 -15.57 -6.18 -23.84
N GLU A 136 -16.79 -6.46 -24.31
CA GLU A 136 -17.93 -5.56 -24.15
C GLU A 136 -18.32 -5.33 -22.67
N ALA A 137 -18.12 -6.34 -21.83
CA ALA A 137 -18.43 -6.26 -20.41
C ALA A 137 -17.40 -5.46 -19.61
N MET A 138 -16.11 -5.60 -19.95
CA MET A 138 -14.99 -5.10 -19.15
C MET A 138 -14.14 -4.02 -19.85
N ASN A 139 -14.37 -3.79 -21.13
CA ASN A 139 -13.70 -2.83 -21.99
C ASN A 139 -12.17 -3.01 -22.06
N LEU A 140 -11.70 -4.27 -22.15
CA LEU A 140 -10.28 -4.63 -22.01
C LEU A 140 -9.42 -4.18 -23.20
N SER A 141 -9.98 -4.15 -24.41
CA SER A 141 -9.27 -3.86 -25.66
C SER A 141 -8.94 -2.38 -25.84
N SER A 142 -9.81 -1.49 -25.35
CA SER A 142 -9.67 -0.04 -25.48
C SER A 142 -9.26 0.66 -24.17
N GLY A 143 -9.35 -0.06 -23.05
CA GLY A 143 -9.03 0.45 -21.73
C GLY A 143 -7.52 0.63 -21.49
N THR A 144 -7.17 1.66 -20.73
CA THR A 144 -5.80 1.92 -20.28
C THR A 144 -5.73 1.91 -18.75
N ALA A 145 -4.60 1.49 -18.18
CA ALA A 145 -4.32 1.58 -16.73
C ALA A 145 -3.62 2.91 -16.34
N SER A 146 -4.05 4.02 -16.96
CA SER A 146 -3.36 5.32 -16.88
C SER A 146 -3.38 5.93 -15.47
N VAL A 147 -4.51 5.82 -14.77
CA VAL A 147 -4.65 6.30 -13.40
C VAL A 147 -3.80 5.46 -12.48
N THR A 148 -3.80 4.13 -12.67
CA THR A 148 -2.93 3.24 -11.91
C THR A 148 -1.46 3.60 -12.05
N TYR A 149 -0.96 3.85 -13.26
CA TYR A 149 0.43 4.26 -13.44
C TYR A 149 0.73 5.59 -12.74
N ALA A 150 -0.19 6.56 -12.78
CA ALA A 150 -0.03 7.82 -12.05
C ALA A 150 0.01 7.60 -10.53
N LEU A 151 -0.88 6.77 -9.98
CA LEU A 151 -0.88 6.42 -8.56
C LEU A 151 0.42 5.71 -8.15
N ILE A 152 0.90 4.76 -8.96
CA ILE A 152 2.18 4.08 -8.71
C ILE A 152 3.33 5.09 -8.71
N ALA A 153 3.39 5.98 -9.71
CA ALA A 153 4.42 6.99 -9.79
C ALA A 153 4.42 7.93 -8.56
N ILE A 154 3.24 8.39 -8.12
CA ILE A 154 3.11 9.23 -6.93
C ILE A 154 3.65 8.49 -5.69
N ASN A 155 3.26 7.24 -5.47
CA ASN A 155 3.72 6.44 -4.34
C ASN A 155 5.23 6.24 -4.35
N VAL A 156 5.81 5.95 -5.52
CA VAL A 156 7.27 5.79 -5.68
C VAL A 156 8.00 7.09 -5.39
N VAL A 157 7.52 8.22 -5.91
CA VAL A 157 8.13 9.54 -5.67
C VAL A 157 8.07 9.91 -4.18
N VAL A 158 6.91 9.74 -3.54
CA VAL A 158 6.76 9.99 -2.09
C VAL A 158 7.73 9.13 -1.29
N PHE A 159 7.82 7.83 -1.61
CA PHE A 159 8.75 6.93 -0.93
C PHE A 159 10.22 7.33 -1.09
N ILE A 160 10.64 7.74 -2.29
CA ILE A 160 12.01 8.21 -2.54
C ILE A 160 12.32 9.46 -1.69
N LEU A 161 11.41 10.43 -1.66
CA LEU A 161 11.59 11.66 -0.88
C LEU A 161 11.65 11.36 0.62
N MET A 162 10.81 10.45 1.11
CA MET A 162 10.83 9.97 2.49
C MET A 162 12.16 9.28 2.83
N ALA A 163 12.65 8.41 1.94
CA ALA A 163 13.91 7.70 2.14
C ALA A 163 15.10 8.68 2.24
N ILE A 164 15.13 9.72 1.39
CA ILE A 164 16.14 10.80 1.46
C ILE A 164 16.09 11.53 2.81
N GLN A 165 14.90 11.67 3.40
CA GLN A 165 14.69 12.31 4.71
C GLN A 165 14.84 11.36 5.91
N GLY A 166 15.39 10.15 5.70
CA GLY A 166 15.71 9.23 6.79
C GLY A 166 14.53 8.36 7.25
N ALA A 167 13.49 8.17 6.43
CA ALA A 167 12.41 7.23 6.73
C ALA A 167 12.89 5.76 6.79
N GLY A 168 14.06 5.47 6.22
CA GLY A 168 14.61 4.12 6.10
C GLY A 168 14.00 3.36 4.92
N ILE A 169 14.82 2.51 4.27
CA ILE A 169 14.39 1.74 3.09
C ILE A 169 13.91 0.34 3.50
N PHE A 170 14.61 -0.26 4.46
CA PHE A 170 14.34 -1.61 4.98
C PHE A 170 13.80 -1.56 6.42
N ASP A 171 14.38 -0.69 7.25
CA ASP A 171 13.97 -0.48 8.63
C ASP A 171 13.26 0.88 8.77
N ALA A 172 11.96 0.86 9.04
CA ALA A 172 11.12 2.04 9.06
C ALA A 172 11.41 2.94 10.28
N ASN A 173 11.56 4.24 10.05
CA ASN A 173 11.58 5.24 11.13
C ASN A 173 10.17 5.81 11.33
N GLY A 174 9.44 5.31 12.33
CA GLY A 174 8.05 5.70 12.61
C GLY A 174 7.83 7.21 12.76
N LEU A 175 8.78 7.94 13.34
CA LEU A 175 8.67 9.39 13.54
C LEU A 175 8.69 10.16 12.22
N VAL A 176 9.56 9.76 11.28
CA VAL A 176 9.58 10.35 9.93
C VAL A 176 8.26 10.11 9.21
N HIS A 177 7.67 8.93 9.35
CA HIS A 177 6.36 8.61 8.75
C HIS A 177 5.24 9.49 9.33
N ILE A 178 5.24 9.71 10.65
CA ILE A 178 4.28 10.60 11.31
C ILE A 178 4.48 12.04 10.82
N ARG A 179 5.72 12.53 10.69
CA ARG A 179 5.97 13.87 10.12
C ARG A 179 5.44 14.00 8.68
N TRP A 180 5.60 12.96 7.88
CA TRP A 180 5.15 12.93 6.49
C TRP A 180 3.65 12.80 6.31
N GLY A 181 2.91 12.43 7.36
CA GLY A 181 1.45 12.36 7.29
C GLY A 181 0.85 10.97 7.38
N SER A 182 1.54 10.01 7.97
CA SER A 182 0.91 8.74 8.31
C SER A 182 -0.28 8.97 9.23
N ASN A 183 -1.21 8.03 9.20
CA ASN A 183 -2.41 8.08 10.02
C ASN A 183 -2.03 7.74 11.45
N PHE A 184 -2.16 8.72 12.34
CA PHE A 184 -1.76 8.61 13.73
C PHE A 184 -2.80 9.33 14.60
N GLY A 185 -3.59 8.55 15.35
CA GLY A 185 -4.76 9.00 16.11
C GLY A 185 -4.59 10.34 16.82
N PRO A 186 -3.56 10.50 17.68
CA PRO A 186 -3.31 11.73 18.43
C PRO A 186 -3.25 13.00 17.57
N LEU A 187 -2.77 12.92 16.32
CA LEU A 187 -2.70 14.05 15.40
C LEU A 187 -3.92 14.12 14.48
N THR A 188 -4.36 12.98 13.94
CA THR A 188 -5.51 12.92 13.02
C THR A 188 -6.80 13.38 13.69
N GLN A 189 -7.02 12.99 14.95
CA GLN A 189 -8.21 13.31 15.74
C GLN A 189 -8.12 14.66 16.48
N SER A 190 -7.01 15.40 16.37
CA SER A 190 -6.81 16.69 17.04
C SER A 190 -6.61 17.88 16.09
N GLY A 191 -6.73 17.65 14.78
CA GLY A 191 -6.70 18.73 13.78
C GLY A 191 -6.11 18.35 12.43
N ASP A 192 -5.29 17.29 12.34
CA ASP A 192 -4.63 16.88 11.11
C ASP A 192 -5.47 15.84 10.33
N TRP A 193 -6.75 16.13 10.09
CA TRP A 193 -7.69 15.21 9.41
C TRP A 193 -7.21 14.76 8.02
N TRP A 194 -6.37 15.56 7.37
CA TRP A 194 -5.77 15.28 6.07
C TRP A 194 -4.91 14.00 6.09
N ARG A 195 -4.48 13.54 7.27
CA ARG A 195 -3.73 12.28 7.47
C ARG A 195 -4.50 11.04 7.00
N LEU A 196 -5.84 11.09 7.05
CA LEU A 196 -6.69 10.02 6.50
C LEU A 196 -6.44 9.82 4.99
N PHE A 197 -6.05 10.87 4.28
CA PHE A 197 -5.79 10.86 2.85
C PHE A 197 -4.30 10.61 2.55
N THR A 198 -3.39 11.35 3.20
CA THR A 198 -1.95 11.26 2.90
C THR A 198 -1.35 9.91 3.27
N ALA A 199 -1.87 9.24 4.31
CA ALA A 199 -1.41 7.93 4.72
C ALA A 199 -1.48 6.88 3.60
N MET A 200 -2.38 7.07 2.61
CA MET A 200 -2.50 6.20 1.44
C MET A 200 -1.26 6.20 0.55
N PHE A 201 -0.41 7.22 0.65
CA PHE A 201 0.75 7.42 -0.23
C PHE A 201 2.10 7.18 0.47
N ILE A 202 2.07 6.87 1.77
CA ILE A 202 3.25 6.70 2.62
C ILE A 202 3.50 5.21 2.84
N HIS A 203 4.76 4.77 2.83
CA HIS A 203 5.11 3.34 2.95
C HIS A 203 6.29 3.12 3.90
N PHE A 204 6.14 2.17 4.83
CA PHE A 204 7.16 1.78 5.82
C PHE A 204 8.43 1.10 5.28
N GLY A 205 8.51 0.79 3.99
CA GLY A 205 9.70 0.17 3.41
C GLY A 205 9.49 -0.28 1.97
N ILE A 206 10.60 -0.66 1.32
CA ILE A 206 10.59 -0.97 -0.11
C ILE A 206 9.78 -2.22 -0.46
N ILE A 207 9.83 -3.26 0.37
CA ILE A 207 9.02 -4.48 0.17
C ILE A 207 7.53 -4.15 0.32
N HIS A 208 7.18 -3.35 1.33
CA HIS A 208 5.80 -2.91 1.54
C HIS A 208 5.29 -2.10 0.35
N LEU A 209 6.08 -1.16 -0.18
CA LEU A 209 5.75 -0.43 -1.40
C LEU A 209 5.58 -1.38 -2.61
N ALA A 210 6.56 -2.25 -2.86
CA ALA A 210 6.57 -3.13 -4.02
C ALA A 210 5.33 -4.05 -4.06
N LEU A 211 4.97 -4.65 -2.92
CA LEU A 211 3.79 -5.51 -2.82
C LEU A 211 2.49 -4.74 -3.05
N ASN A 212 2.39 -3.51 -2.55
CA ASN A 212 1.23 -2.64 -2.80
C ASN A 212 1.09 -2.26 -4.27
N MET A 213 2.19 -1.86 -4.91
CA MET A 213 2.18 -1.46 -6.33
C MET A 213 1.88 -2.66 -7.23
N TYR A 214 2.42 -3.84 -6.90
CA TYR A 214 2.08 -5.09 -7.59
C TYR A 214 0.59 -5.42 -7.46
N ALA A 215 0.03 -5.39 -6.24
CA ALA A 215 -1.38 -5.66 -6.00
C ALA A 215 -2.28 -4.65 -6.74
N LEU A 216 -1.97 -3.36 -6.66
CA LEU A 216 -2.68 -2.29 -7.35
C LEU A 216 -2.65 -2.49 -8.88
N PHE A 217 -1.49 -2.82 -9.44
CA PHE A 217 -1.34 -3.10 -10.87
C PHE A 217 -2.13 -4.34 -11.31
N SER A 218 -2.10 -5.40 -10.50
CA SER A 218 -2.76 -6.67 -10.85
C SER A 218 -4.28 -6.54 -11.03
N ILE A 219 -4.93 -5.68 -10.23
CA ILE A 219 -6.38 -5.44 -10.30
C ILE A 219 -6.75 -4.37 -11.34
N ALA A 220 -5.83 -3.45 -11.64
CA ALA A 220 -6.06 -2.31 -12.52
C ALA A 220 -6.45 -2.71 -13.94
N ASN A 221 -5.79 -3.73 -14.49
CA ASN A 221 -6.03 -4.20 -15.86
C ASN A 221 -7.47 -4.68 -16.10
N TYR A 222 -8.18 -5.06 -15.02
CA TYR A 222 -9.58 -5.45 -15.09
C TYR A 222 -10.51 -4.29 -14.75
N LEU A 223 -10.13 -3.49 -13.75
CA LEU A 223 -11.06 -2.59 -13.08
C LEU A 223 -11.05 -1.15 -13.61
N GLU A 224 -9.88 -0.60 -13.98
CA GLU A 224 -9.81 0.75 -14.58
C GLU A 224 -10.53 0.81 -15.94
N PRO A 225 -10.35 -0.17 -16.86
CA PRO A 225 -11.09 -0.22 -18.11
C PRO A 225 -12.62 -0.26 -17.93
N MET A 226 -13.09 -1.07 -16.97
CA MET A 226 -14.50 -1.31 -16.73
C MET A 226 -15.20 -0.12 -16.06
N LEU A 227 -14.51 0.60 -15.16
CA LEU A 227 -15.07 1.74 -14.44
C LEU A 227 -14.82 3.08 -15.15
N GLY A 228 -13.78 3.16 -15.97
CA GLY A 228 -13.22 4.41 -16.45
C GLY A 228 -12.49 5.20 -15.35
N LYS A 229 -11.74 6.21 -15.78
CA LYS A 229 -10.79 6.96 -14.93
C LYS A 229 -11.43 7.59 -13.69
N VAL A 230 -12.61 8.20 -13.84
CA VAL A 230 -13.27 8.95 -12.76
C VAL A 230 -13.76 8.02 -11.65
N ARG A 231 -14.55 7.00 -11.98
CA ARG A 231 -15.07 6.04 -10.99
C ARG A 231 -13.93 5.26 -10.34
N TYR A 232 -12.94 4.83 -11.12
CA TYR A 232 -11.75 4.16 -10.59
C TYR A 232 -11.00 5.02 -9.56
N THR A 233 -10.72 6.28 -9.90
CA THR A 233 -10.04 7.22 -9.00
C THR A 233 -10.84 7.44 -7.71
N ILE A 234 -12.15 7.69 -7.83
CA ILE A 234 -13.00 7.97 -6.67
C ILE A 234 -13.16 6.75 -5.76
N ALA A 235 -13.30 5.54 -6.34
CA ALA A 235 -13.30 4.31 -5.55
C ALA A 235 -11.99 4.16 -4.77
N TYR A 236 -10.83 4.35 -5.42
CA TYR A 236 -9.53 4.24 -4.76
C TYR A 236 -9.40 5.24 -3.61
N LEU A 237 -9.69 6.52 -3.85
CA LEU A 237 -9.56 7.58 -2.85
C LEU A 237 -10.54 7.42 -1.69
N CYS A 238 -11.83 7.19 -1.98
CA CYS A 238 -12.84 7.07 -0.92
C CYS A 238 -12.65 5.79 -0.10
N SER A 239 -12.34 4.65 -0.73
CA SER A 239 -12.04 3.43 0.04
C SER A 239 -10.78 3.56 0.87
N GLY A 240 -9.74 4.26 0.39
CA GLY A 240 -8.52 4.51 1.16
C GLY A 240 -8.75 5.40 2.39
N VAL A 241 -9.51 6.48 2.22
CA VAL A 241 -9.89 7.37 3.34
C VAL A 241 -10.75 6.63 4.36
N LEU A 242 -11.75 5.86 3.91
CA LEU A 242 -12.60 5.06 4.80
C LEU A 242 -11.82 3.91 5.47
N ALA A 243 -10.85 3.31 4.79
CA ALA A 243 -9.92 2.35 5.39
C ALA A 243 -9.11 2.97 6.52
N SER A 244 -8.55 4.17 6.30
CA SER A 244 -7.83 4.92 7.34
C SER A 244 -8.73 5.28 8.52
N LEU A 245 -10.00 5.60 8.27
CA LEU A 245 -10.99 5.84 9.32
C LEU A 245 -11.26 4.58 10.15
N VAL A 246 -11.45 3.43 9.49
CA VAL A 246 -11.68 2.14 10.18
C VAL A 246 -10.47 1.74 11.00
N SER A 247 -9.26 2.01 10.52
CA SER A 247 -8.02 1.84 11.30
C SER A 247 -8.07 2.62 12.62
N LEU A 248 -8.40 3.92 12.56
CA LEU A 248 -8.53 4.75 13.78
C LEU A 248 -9.62 4.24 14.73
N TRP A 249 -10.75 3.81 14.18
CA TRP A 249 -11.85 3.29 14.98
C TRP A 249 -11.52 1.95 15.66
N TRP A 250 -10.71 1.11 15.01
CA TRP A 250 -10.40 -0.23 15.49
C TRP A 250 -9.32 -0.25 16.57
N HIS A 251 -8.30 0.61 16.44
CA HIS A 251 -7.15 0.61 17.34
C HIS A 251 -7.42 1.49 18.57
N SER A 252 -7.43 0.86 19.76
CA SER A 252 -7.62 1.55 21.04
C SER A 252 -6.37 2.25 21.58
N THR A 253 -5.20 1.93 21.03
CA THR A 253 -3.92 2.60 21.32
C THR A 253 -3.42 3.32 20.06
N PRO A 254 -2.63 4.41 20.20
CA PRO A 254 -2.08 5.12 19.06
C PRO A 254 -1.27 4.20 18.13
N ALA A 255 -1.87 3.85 16.99
CA ALA A 255 -1.24 3.08 15.94
C ALA A 255 -0.75 4.01 14.82
N ASN A 256 0.47 3.79 14.37
CA ASN A 256 1.01 4.48 13.19
C ASN A 256 0.70 3.64 11.95
N SER A 257 -0.27 4.07 11.14
CA SER A 257 -0.73 3.33 9.96
C SER A 257 -0.49 4.13 8.68
N ALA A 258 0.03 3.45 7.66
CA ALA A 258 0.28 4.02 6.35
C ALA A 258 0.37 2.90 5.30
N GLY A 259 0.07 3.24 4.05
CA GLY A 259 0.19 2.35 2.90
C GLY A 259 -1.02 2.46 1.98
N ALA A 260 -0.80 2.17 0.70
CA ALA A 260 -1.88 2.11 -0.29
C ALA A 260 -2.85 0.95 -0.04
N SER A 261 -2.50 -0.01 0.82
CA SER A 261 -3.18 -1.30 0.94
C SER A 261 -4.65 -1.19 1.31
N GLY A 262 -5.05 -0.22 2.13
CA GLY A 262 -6.46 0.01 2.44
C GLY A 262 -7.27 0.35 1.19
N ALA A 263 -6.74 1.25 0.35
CA ALA A 263 -7.34 1.60 -0.93
C ALA A 263 -7.32 0.43 -1.92
N VAL A 264 -6.21 -0.32 -1.97
CA VAL A 264 -6.08 -1.52 -2.82
C VAL A 264 -7.13 -2.57 -2.44
N PHE A 265 -7.29 -2.90 -1.16
CA PHE A 265 -8.36 -3.77 -0.68
C PHE A 265 -9.74 -3.22 -1.02
N GLY A 266 -9.91 -1.90 -1.00
CA GLY A 266 -11.07 -1.21 -1.58
C GLY A 266 -11.34 -1.58 -3.03
N MET A 267 -10.32 -1.50 -3.88
CA MET A 267 -10.45 -1.87 -5.30
C MET A 267 -10.79 -3.35 -5.48
N TYR A 268 -10.22 -4.24 -4.68
CA TYR A 268 -10.64 -5.65 -4.65
C TYR A 268 -12.10 -5.81 -4.18
N GLY A 269 -12.54 -5.03 -3.19
CA GLY A 269 -13.93 -5.01 -2.74
C GLY A 269 -14.90 -4.55 -3.83
N VAL A 270 -14.52 -3.50 -4.57
CA VAL A 270 -15.28 -3.03 -5.74
C VAL A 270 -15.39 -4.15 -6.77
N PHE A 271 -14.27 -4.79 -7.13
CA PHE A 271 -14.28 -5.84 -8.13
C PHE A 271 -15.08 -7.08 -7.67
N LEU A 272 -15.00 -7.43 -6.38
CA LEU A 272 -15.80 -8.48 -5.78
C LEU A 272 -17.30 -8.18 -5.92
N ALA A 273 -17.73 -6.94 -5.64
CA ALA A 273 -19.12 -6.53 -5.85
C ALA A 273 -19.55 -6.63 -7.32
N LEU A 274 -18.67 -6.28 -8.28
CA LEU A 274 -18.99 -6.42 -9.70
C LEU A 274 -19.12 -7.89 -10.12
N LEU A 275 -18.26 -8.78 -9.60
CA LEU A 275 -18.29 -10.22 -9.87
C LEU A 275 -19.54 -10.92 -9.34
N THR A 276 -20.15 -10.41 -8.26
CA THR A 276 -21.42 -10.96 -7.76
C THR A 276 -22.63 -10.50 -8.57
N THR A 277 -22.46 -9.53 -9.50
CA THR A 277 -23.54 -9.05 -10.37
C THR A 277 -23.57 -9.73 -11.75
N SER A 278 -24.54 -9.36 -12.58
CA SER A 278 -24.63 -9.83 -13.96
C SER A 278 -23.69 -9.11 -14.95
N LEU A 279 -22.84 -8.19 -14.48
CA LEU A 279 -22.06 -7.31 -15.35
C LEU A 279 -20.88 -7.99 -16.04
N ILE A 280 -20.29 -9.01 -15.42
CA ILE A 280 -19.16 -9.78 -15.97
C ILE A 280 -19.72 -11.11 -16.54
N PRO A 281 -19.22 -11.70 -17.63
CA PRO A 281 -19.77 -12.97 -18.16
C PRO A 281 -19.63 -14.14 -17.19
N LYS A 282 -20.64 -15.02 -17.10
CA LYS A 282 -20.66 -16.14 -16.14
C LYS A 282 -19.45 -17.07 -16.27
N LYS A 283 -18.95 -17.29 -17.50
CA LYS A 283 -17.84 -18.20 -17.81
C LYS A 283 -16.55 -17.84 -17.07
N VAL A 284 -16.28 -16.54 -16.87
CA VAL A 284 -15.04 -16.06 -16.24
C VAL A 284 -15.19 -15.70 -14.76
N ARG A 285 -16.43 -15.53 -14.26
CA ARG A 285 -16.68 -15.12 -12.87
C ARG A 285 -16.06 -16.08 -11.84
N GLY A 286 -16.23 -17.39 -12.04
CA GLY A 286 -15.76 -18.41 -11.09
C GLY A 286 -14.24 -18.35 -10.86
N PRO A 287 -13.42 -18.47 -11.90
CA PRO A 287 -11.97 -18.35 -11.79
C PRO A 287 -11.49 -17.01 -11.20
N LEU A 288 -12.09 -15.88 -11.63
CA LEU A 288 -11.74 -14.55 -11.10
C LEU A 288 -12.09 -14.42 -9.61
N LEU A 289 -13.29 -14.86 -9.22
CA LEU A 289 -13.74 -14.87 -7.83
C LEU A 289 -12.81 -15.71 -6.96
N GLN A 290 -12.46 -16.92 -7.42
CA GLN A 290 -11.53 -17.80 -6.72
C GLN A 290 -10.17 -17.12 -6.50
N SER A 291 -9.60 -16.51 -7.55
CA SER A 291 -8.32 -15.81 -7.47
C SER A 291 -8.33 -14.68 -6.43
N ILE A 292 -9.37 -13.83 -6.45
CA ILE A 292 -9.52 -12.70 -5.53
C ILE A 292 -9.74 -13.17 -4.10
N VAL A 293 -10.61 -14.17 -3.90
CA VAL A 293 -10.89 -14.69 -2.56
C VAL A 293 -9.62 -15.31 -1.96
N ILE A 294 -8.85 -16.05 -2.75
CA ILE A 294 -7.55 -16.58 -2.31
C ILE A 294 -6.60 -15.43 -1.94
N PHE A 295 -6.48 -14.40 -2.79
CA PHE A 295 -5.63 -13.24 -2.52
C PHE A 295 -6.04 -12.51 -1.22
N VAL A 296 -7.32 -12.23 -1.04
CA VAL A 296 -7.86 -11.53 0.14
C VAL A 296 -7.62 -12.36 1.40
N ILE A 297 -7.98 -13.64 1.40
CA ILE A 297 -7.79 -14.53 2.55
C ILE A 297 -6.31 -14.65 2.90
N TYR A 298 -5.45 -14.84 1.90
CA TYR A 298 -4.01 -14.96 2.11
C TYR A 298 -3.42 -13.70 2.75
N ASN A 299 -3.74 -12.51 2.23
CA ASN A 299 -3.20 -11.26 2.77
C ASN A 299 -3.73 -10.96 4.18
N LEU A 300 -5.02 -11.18 4.45
CA LEU A 300 -5.57 -11.00 5.79
C LEU A 300 -4.96 -11.99 6.79
N ALA A 301 -4.77 -13.25 6.39
CA ALA A 301 -4.11 -14.27 7.22
C ALA A 301 -2.63 -13.92 7.47
N TYR A 302 -1.94 -13.40 6.46
CA TYR A 302 -0.57 -12.92 6.61
C TYR A 302 -0.51 -11.71 7.56
N GLY A 303 -1.49 -10.81 7.51
CA GLY A 303 -1.57 -9.64 8.38
C GLY A 303 -1.78 -9.96 9.87
N LEU A 304 -2.25 -11.17 10.21
CA LEU A 304 -2.32 -11.63 11.61
C LEU A 304 -0.94 -11.79 12.26
N LYS A 305 0.15 -11.81 11.49
CA LYS A 305 1.53 -11.91 12.00
C LYS A 305 2.07 -10.59 12.59
N GLY A 306 1.32 -9.51 12.52
CA GLY A 306 1.73 -8.18 12.99
C GLY A 306 2.48 -7.36 11.94
N GLY A 307 2.56 -6.05 12.15
CA GLY A 307 3.16 -5.10 11.20
C GLY A 307 2.28 -4.73 9.99
N ILE A 308 1.06 -5.27 9.92
CA ILE A 308 0.06 -5.00 8.89
C ILE A 308 -1.23 -4.56 9.54
N ASP A 309 -1.82 -3.50 9.02
CA ASP A 309 -3.08 -2.96 9.51
C ASP A 309 -4.29 -3.67 8.87
N ASN A 310 -4.65 -4.81 9.44
CA ASN A 310 -5.83 -5.57 8.99
C ASN A 310 -7.14 -4.79 9.15
N ALA A 311 -7.23 -3.84 10.09
CA ALA A 311 -8.41 -3.01 10.23
C ALA A 311 -8.60 -2.12 9.00
N ALA A 312 -7.50 -1.51 8.50
CA ALA A 312 -7.53 -0.79 7.24
C ALA A 312 -7.88 -1.69 6.05
N HIS A 313 -7.36 -2.92 5.98
CA HIS A 313 -7.68 -3.86 4.89
C HIS A 313 -9.17 -4.24 4.89
N ILE A 314 -9.73 -4.57 6.05
CA ILE A 314 -11.14 -4.92 6.20
C ILE A 314 -12.03 -3.70 5.89
N GLY A 315 -11.70 -2.53 6.43
CA GLY A 315 -12.41 -1.29 6.17
C GLY A 315 -12.40 -0.90 4.70
N GLY A 316 -11.24 -1.05 4.05
CA GLY A 316 -11.08 -0.90 2.61
C GLY A 316 -11.99 -1.85 1.84
N LEU A 317 -11.89 -3.16 2.10
CA LEU A 317 -12.69 -4.18 1.42
C LEU A 317 -14.20 -3.93 1.52
N ILE A 318 -14.69 -3.64 2.73
CA ILE A 318 -16.13 -3.41 2.98
C ILE A 318 -16.60 -2.12 2.31
N SER A 319 -15.87 -1.02 2.48
CA SER A 319 -16.23 0.26 1.86
C SER A 319 -16.19 0.17 0.32
N GLY A 320 -15.16 -0.47 -0.23
CA GLY A 320 -15.03 -0.76 -1.65
C GLY A 320 -16.17 -1.62 -2.19
N MET A 321 -16.59 -2.65 -1.46
CA MET A 321 -17.73 -3.48 -1.85
C MET A 321 -19.04 -2.67 -1.90
N GLY A 322 -19.27 -1.79 -0.92
CA GLY A 322 -20.40 -0.87 -0.92
C GLY A 322 -20.39 0.10 -2.12
N ILE A 323 -19.24 0.73 -2.39
CA ILE A 323 -19.04 1.61 -3.55
C ILE A 323 -19.24 0.82 -4.85
N GLY A 324 -18.72 -0.40 -4.92
CA GLY A 324 -18.83 -1.27 -6.08
C GLY A 324 -20.26 -1.66 -6.41
N TYR A 325 -21.11 -1.95 -5.42
CA TYR A 325 -22.53 -2.18 -5.67
C TYR A 325 -23.26 -0.95 -6.18
N LEU A 326 -22.93 0.24 -5.65
CA LEU A 326 -23.50 1.48 -6.14
C LEU A 326 -23.07 1.77 -7.60
N PHE A 327 -21.82 1.50 -7.94
CA PHE A 327 -21.33 1.59 -9.31
C PHE A 327 -21.95 0.53 -10.22
N ALA A 328 -22.15 -0.69 -9.73
CA ALA A 328 -22.83 -1.74 -10.49
C ALA A 328 -24.26 -1.32 -10.86
N PHE A 329 -24.97 -0.72 -9.90
CA PHE A 329 -26.27 -0.10 -10.13
C PHE A 329 -26.18 1.00 -11.19
N ALA A 330 -25.21 1.90 -11.07
CA ALA A 330 -24.99 3.01 -12.00
C ALA A 330 -24.76 2.53 -13.44
N ILE A 331 -23.84 1.59 -13.63
CA ILE A 331 -23.50 0.98 -14.92
C ILE A 331 -24.74 0.32 -15.54
N LYS A 332 -25.52 -0.43 -14.74
CA LYS A 332 -26.74 -1.08 -15.23
C LYS A 332 -27.77 -0.05 -15.70
N LYS A 333 -27.92 1.08 -15.01
CA LYS A 333 -28.82 2.18 -15.37
C LYS A 333 -28.35 2.92 -16.62
N GLU A 334 -27.05 3.10 -16.80
CA GLU A 334 -26.47 3.71 -18.00
C GLU A 334 -26.68 2.85 -19.24
N LYS A 335 -26.53 1.52 -19.12
CA LYS A 335 -26.90 0.57 -20.19
C LYS A 335 -28.39 0.65 -20.56
N GLN A 336 -29.24 1.21 -19.69
CA GLN A 336 -30.66 1.48 -19.93
C GLN A 336 -30.93 2.93 -20.39
N GLY A 337 -29.90 3.71 -20.71
CA GLY A 337 -30.02 5.10 -21.17
C GLY A 337 -30.24 6.14 -20.07
N GLN A 338 -30.11 5.78 -18.78
CA GLN A 338 -30.30 6.71 -17.67
C GLN A 338 -28.98 7.37 -17.26
N LYS A 339 -29.01 8.68 -16.98
CA LYS A 339 -27.85 9.43 -16.49
C LYS A 339 -27.62 9.16 -15.01
N THR A 340 -26.38 8.83 -14.62
CA THR A 340 -26.02 8.52 -13.23
C THR A 340 -24.88 9.39 -12.68
N THR A 341 -24.74 10.61 -13.21
CA THR A 341 -23.69 11.57 -12.83
C THR A 341 -23.70 11.96 -11.35
N TRP A 342 -24.81 11.73 -10.64
CA TRP A 342 -24.97 11.97 -9.20
C TRP A 342 -24.25 10.93 -8.32
N VAL A 343 -23.94 9.74 -8.84
CA VAL A 343 -23.41 8.62 -8.05
C VAL A 343 -22.04 8.95 -7.45
N VAL A 344 -21.14 9.52 -8.27
CA VAL A 344 -19.79 9.90 -7.83
C VAL A 344 -19.83 10.98 -6.73
N PRO A 345 -20.56 12.10 -6.89
CA PRO A 345 -20.76 13.07 -5.82
C PRO A 345 -21.32 12.48 -4.53
N VAL A 346 -22.27 11.54 -4.62
CA VAL A 346 -22.83 10.88 -3.43
C VAL A 346 -21.78 10.05 -2.69
N VAL A 347 -20.95 9.27 -3.40
CA VAL A 347 -19.85 8.51 -2.77
C VAL A 347 -18.90 9.43 -2.02
N VAL A 348 -18.52 10.55 -2.65
CA VAL A 348 -17.62 11.54 -2.03
C VAL A 348 -18.27 12.19 -0.82
N ALA A 349 -19.52 12.67 -0.95
CA ALA A 349 -20.23 13.34 0.12
C ALA A 349 -20.43 12.42 1.34
N VAL A 350 -20.84 11.17 1.12
CA VAL A 350 -21.00 10.19 2.20
C VAL A 350 -19.67 9.92 2.88
N SER A 351 -18.57 9.77 2.12
CA SER A 351 -17.25 9.54 2.70
C SER A 351 -16.81 10.72 3.59
N ILE A 352 -17.01 11.96 3.13
CA ILE A 352 -16.68 13.18 3.89
C ILE A 352 -17.54 13.27 5.15
N VAL A 353 -18.86 13.06 5.04
CA VAL A 353 -19.78 13.15 6.19
C VAL A 353 -19.44 12.10 7.24
N VAL A 354 -19.16 10.86 6.84
CA VAL A 354 -18.79 9.78 7.77
C VAL A 354 -17.48 10.10 8.49
N CYS A 355 -16.46 10.56 7.76
CA CYS A 355 -15.18 10.93 8.37
C CYS A 355 -15.32 12.13 9.30
N GLY A 356 -16.01 13.19 8.86
CA GLY A 356 -16.23 14.40 9.64
C GLY A 356 -17.02 14.12 10.92
N TYR A 357 -18.07 13.32 10.82
CA TYR A 357 -18.86 12.90 11.98
C TYR A 357 -18.01 12.11 12.98
N TYR A 358 -17.24 11.12 12.52
CA TYR A 358 -16.39 10.33 13.40
C TYR A 358 -15.34 11.19 14.12
N LEU A 359 -14.62 12.06 13.40
CA LEU A 359 -13.59 12.93 13.98
C LEU A 359 -14.17 13.91 15.00
N GLN A 360 -15.40 14.42 14.76
CA GLN A 360 -16.09 15.29 15.70
C GLN A 360 -16.47 14.56 17.00
N GLN A 361 -16.85 13.28 16.92
CA GLN A 361 -17.26 12.49 18.08
C GLN A 361 -16.08 11.89 18.86
N ASN A 362 -14.90 11.79 18.25
CA ASN A 362 -13.73 11.14 18.84
C ASN A 362 -12.49 12.05 18.82
N PRO A 363 -12.52 13.26 19.42
CA PRO A 363 -11.37 14.14 19.44
C PRO A 363 -10.29 13.64 20.41
N SER A 364 -9.04 13.65 19.97
CA SER A 364 -7.89 13.45 20.87
C SER A 364 -7.60 14.73 21.66
N SER A 365 -6.94 14.59 22.82
CA SER A 365 -6.64 15.74 23.67
C SER A 365 -5.58 16.65 23.03
N GLN A 366 -5.71 17.97 23.25
CA GLN A 366 -4.71 18.93 22.77
C GLN A 366 -3.36 18.77 23.47
N GLU A 367 -3.35 18.25 24.71
CA GLU A 367 -2.11 17.96 25.43
C GLU A 367 -1.36 16.77 24.81
N GLU A 368 -2.08 15.71 24.41
CA GLU A 368 -1.49 14.58 23.68
C GLU A 368 -0.95 15.03 22.31
N ARG A 369 -1.67 15.91 21.60
CA ARG A 369 -1.18 16.52 20.37
C ARG A 369 0.13 17.28 20.60
N LYS A 370 0.20 18.16 21.60
CA LYS A 370 1.40 18.94 21.93
C LYS A 370 2.58 18.01 22.28
N ALA A 371 2.33 16.96 23.07
CA ALA A 371 3.35 15.99 23.44
C ALA A 371 3.97 15.32 22.19
N VAL A 372 3.12 14.84 21.27
CA VAL A 372 3.56 14.25 20.00
C VAL A 372 4.31 15.27 19.14
N LEU A 373 3.79 16.49 19.00
CA LEU A 373 4.46 17.53 18.22
C LEU A 373 5.83 17.91 18.80
N SER A 374 5.98 17.93 20.12
CA SER A 374 7.27 18.17 20.79
C SER A 374 8.23 17.01 20.52
N GLU A 375 7.78 15.76 20.63
CA GLU A 375 8.58 14.58 20.27
C GLU A 375 9.05 14.65 18.80
N LEU A 376 8.13 15.00 17.89
CA LEU A 376 8.46 15.21 16.48
C LEU A 376 9.37 16.41 16.25
N SER A 377 9.34 17.47 17.06
CA SER A 377 10.25 18.62 16.93
C SER A 377 11.67 18.24 17.38
N ASN A 378 11.76 17.42 18.43
CA ASN A 378 13.00 17.00 19.06
C ASN A 378 13.68 15.84 18.33
N ALA A 379 12.93 15.05 17.56
CA ALA A 379 13.51 13.92 16.83
C ALA A 379 14.60 14.37 15.83
N GLY A 380 15.79 13.77 15.91
CA GLY A 380 16.95 14.14 15.09
C GLY A 380 17.89 15.18 15.72
N TYR A 381 17.57 15.67 16.92
CA TYR A 381 18.51 16.40 17.76
C TYR A 381 19.14 15.46 18.79
N PRO A 382 20.48 15.26 18.77
CA PRO A 382 21.13 14.25 19.60
C PRO A 382 21.06 14.56 21.10
N ASP A 383 20.85 15.82 21.48
CA ASP A 383 20.90 16.27 22.87
C ASP A 383 19.51 16.49 23.50
N SER A 384 18.41 16.13 22.83
CA SER A 384 17.06 16.40 23.34
C SER A 384 16.73 15.68 24.65
N ASP A 385 17.18 14.43 24.84
CA ASP A 385 17.02 13.72 26.11
C ASP A 385 17.85 14.38 27.22
N ARG A 386 19.09 14.74 26.89
CA ARG A 386 19.99 15.44 27.81
C ARG A 386 19.43 16.79 28.25
N PHE A 387 18.74 17.49 27.35
CA PHE A 387 18.03 18.73 27.68
C PHE A 387 16.94 18.49 28.72
N ASN A 388 16.12 17.44 28.55
CA ASN A 388 15.04 17.12 29.48
C ASN A 388 15.59 16.76 30.88
N GLU A 389 16.70 16.03 30.95
CA GLU A 389 17.41 15.76 32.21
C GLU A 389 17.84 17.06 32.91
N LEU A 390 18.49 17.97 32.18
CA LEU A 390 18.94 19.26 32.74
C LEU A 390 17.76 20.15 33.13
N TYR A 391 16.66 20.13 32.37
CA TYR A 391 15.45 20.87 32.71
C TYR A 391 14.83 20.34 34.01
N ASN A 392 14.76 19.03 34.20
CA ASN A 392 14.29 18.43 35.45
C ASN A 392 15.23 18.74 36.62
N GLN A 393 16.55 18.77 36.39
CA GLN A 393 17.52 19.22 37.38
C GLN A 393 17.27 20.67 37.78
N PHE A 394 16.99 21.56 36.81
CA PHE A 394 16.60 22.95 37.08
C PHE A 394 15.34 23.03 37.94
N VAL A 395 14.29 22.24 37.64
CA VAL A 395 13.05 22.24 38.43
C VAL A 395 13.32 21.84 39.88
N SER A 396 14.13 20.80 40.12
CA SER A 396 14.53 20.40 41.48
C SER A 396 15.32 21.51 42.21
N LEU A 397 16.30 22.12 41.53
CA LEU A 397 17.11 23.20 42.10
C LEU A 397 16.27 24.44 42.42
N GLN A 398 15.29 24.75 41.58
CA GLN A 398 14.33 25.81 41.85
C GLN A 398 13.55 25.51 43.13
N ASP A 399 12.99 24.31 43.27
CA ASP A 399 12.19 23.96 44.44
C ASP A 399 13.02 24.04 45.73
N GLU A 400 14.27 23.57 45.70
CA GLU A 400 15.21 23.71 46.81
C GLU A 400 15.56 25.17 47.10
N ALA A 401 15.79 25.99 46.07
CA ALA A 401 16.11 27.41 46.24
C ALA A 401 14.94 28.17 46.87
N LEU A 402 13.70 27.83 46.50
CA LEU A 402 12.49 28.46 47.02
C LEU A 402 12.15 28.05 48.45
N GLN A 403 12.62 26.88 48.93
CA GLN A 403 12.44 26.49 50.34
C GLN A 403 13.12 27.46 51.32
N GLY A 404 14.19 28.15 50.92
CA GLY A 404 14.86 29.15 51.76
C GLY A 404 13.95 30.32 52.16
N TYR A 405 12.93 30.63 51.36
CA TYR A 405 11.93 31.67 51.68
C TYR A 405 10.90 31.20 52.71
N ASN A 406 10.68 29.89 52.84
CA ASN A 406 9.61 29.32 53.67
C ASN A 406 10.10 28.96 55.09
N GLN A 407 11.41 28.91 55.34
CA GLN A 407 11.99 28.43 56.59
C GLN A 407 12.39 29.55 57.58
N SER A 408 12.18 30.82 57.23
CA SER A 408 12.68 31.97 57.99
C SER A 408 11.73 32.46 59.08
N GLY A 409 10.43 32.14 58.99
CA GLY A 409 9.40 32.81 59.79
C GLY A 409 9.37 34.32 59.57
N GLU A 410 8.81 35.08 60.52
CA GLU A 410 8.72 36.56 60.46
C GLU A 410 10.04 37.29 60.84
N ASN A 411 11.17 36.58 61.02
CA ASN A 411 12.44 37.21 61.41
C ASN A 411 13.27 37.65 60.18
N PRO A 412 13.42 38.96 59.92
CA PRO A 412 14.08 39.45 58.71
C PRO A 412 15.58 39.14 58.66
N ALA A 413 16.27 39.14 59.81
CA ALA A 413 17.71 38.83 59.86
C ALA A 413 17.98 37.36 59.54
N LEU A 414 17.14 36.46 60.07
CA LEU A 414 17.21 35.03 59.78
C LEU A 414 16.88 34.73 58.31
N LEU A 415 15.95 35.49 57.71
CA LEU A 415 15.63 35.38 56.29
C LEU A 415 16.84 35.71 55.40
N ALA A 416 17.53 36.82 55.65
CA ALA A 416 18.69 37.21 54.85
C ALA A 416 19.81 36.16 54.88
N ASP A 417 20.11 35.60 56.06
CA ASP A 417 21.11 34.54 56.20
C ASP A 417 20.67 33.25 55.49
N GLN A 418 19.39 32.85 55.62
CA GLN A 418 18.87 31.67 54.93
C GLN A 418 18.89 31.81 53.41
N LEU A 419 18.52 32.98 52.87
CA LEU A 419 18.59 33.24 51.43
C LEU A 419 20.04 33.18 50.94
N GLN A 420 20.99 33.71 51.71
CA GLN A 420 22.39 33.73 51.34
C GLN A 420 23.06 32.34 51.44
N GLU A 421 22.73 31.55 52.46
CA GLU A 421 23.36 30.24 52.69
C GLU A 421 22.67 29.08 51.95
N LYS A 422 21.35 29.14 51.77
CA LYS A 422 20.57 28.04 51.18
C LYS A 422 20.09 28.33 49.76
N SER A 423 19.50 29.49 49.52
CA SER A 423 18.91 29.82 48.21
C SER A 423 19.95 30.22 47.17
N ALA A 424 20.92 31.07 47.54
CA ALA A 424 21.91 31.60 46.58
C ALA A 424 22.77 30.51 45.91
N PRO A 425 23.30 29.49 46.63
CA PRO A 425 24.05 28.42 45.99
C PRO A 425 23.20 27.63 44.98
N LYS A 426 21.93 27.39 45.29
CA LYS A 426 21.00 26.65 44.42
C LYS A 426 20.68 27.43 43.16
N TRP A 427 20.48 28.75 43.25
CA TRP A 427 20.32 29.58 42.07
C TRP A 427 21.60 29.67 41.21
N ASN A 428 22.79 29.67 41.80
CA ASN A 428 24.05 29.62 41.05
C ASN A 428 24.24 28.27 40.32
N GLU A 429 23.84 27.17 40.97
CA GLU A 429 23.85 25.85 40.34
C GLU A 429 22.83 25.78 39.19
N ALA A 430 21.61 26.28 39.41
CA ALA A 430 20.58 26.38 38.38
C ALA A 430 21.05 27.22 37.18
N ASP A 431 21.75 28.32 37.43
CA ASP A 431 22.34 29.18 36.40
C ASP A 431 23.35 28.44 35.52
N THR A 432 24.17 27.59 36.15
CA THR A 432 25.14 26.72 35.47
C THR A 432 24.43 25.63 34.65
N VAL A 433 23.33 25.09 35.15
CA VAL A 433 22.48 24.12 34.42
C VAL A 433 21.88 24.78 33.18
N ALA A 434 21.34 26.00 33.31
CA ALA A 434 20.82 26.76 32.17
C ALA A 434 21.88 27.05 31.11
N ASP A 435 23.12 27.38 31.50
CA ASP A 435 24.23 27.57 30.56
C ASP A 435 24.61 26.30 29.80
N LYS A 436 24.47 25.12 30.43
CA LYS A 436 24.65 23.84 29.75
C LYS A 436 23.53 23.61 28.74
N MET A 437 22.27 23.88 29.13
CA MET A 437 21.12 23.73 28.23
C MET A 437 21.24 24.58 26.97
N LEU A 438 21.72 25.84 27.08
CA LEU A 438 21.90 26.76 25.95
C LEU A 438 22.95 26.30 24.93
N LYS A 439 23.85 25.37 25.31
CA LYS A 439 24.92 24.86 24.45
C LYS A 439 24.56 23.57 23.72
N LEU A 440 23.43 22.96 24.04
CA LEU A 440 23.01 21.69 23.46
C LEU A 440 22.53 21.86 22.00
N ASN A 441 22.78 20.83 21.18
CA ASN A 441 22.20 20.74 19.84
C ASN A 441 20.78 20.19 19.93
N VAL A 442 19.83 21.10 20.18
CA VAL A 442 18.40 20.82 20.39
C VAL A 442 17.51 21.63 19.46
N SER A 443 16.21 21.31 19.46
CA SER A 443 15.20 22.03 18.69
C SER A 443 15.13 23.52 19.08
N GLU A 444 14.67 24.38 18.17
CA GLU A 444 14.51 25.83 18.44
C GLU A 444 13.55 26.10 19.61
N GLU A 445 12.54 25.25 19.79
CA GLU A 445 11.63 25.31 20.94
C GLU A 445 12.38 25.07 22.26
N GLN A 446 13.19 24.01 22.33
CA GLN A 446 14.02 23.73 23.50
C GLN A 446 15.06 24.84 23.75
N LYS A 447 15.65 25.41 22.69
CA LYS A 447 16.56 26.57 22.82
C LYS A 447 15.84 27.78 23.41
N GLN A 448 14.65 28.14 22.90
CA GLN A 448 13.86 29.24 23.45
C GLN A 448 13.50 28.99 24.91
N LYS A 449 13.11 27.76 25.25
CA LYS A 449 12.82 27.36 26.63
C LYS A 449 14.04 27.52 27.55
N ALA A 450 15.24 27.16 27.11
CA ALA A 450 16.46 27.41 27.87
C ALA A 450 16.75 28.90 28.07
N VAL A 451 16.48 29.75 27.08
CA VAL A 451 16.61 31.21 27.22
C VAL A 451 15.63 31.75 28.27
N VAL A 452 14.38 31.32 28.25
CA VAL A 452 13.38 31.71 29.25
C VAL A 452 13.80 31.25 30.65
N VAL A 453 14.29 30.01 30.80
CA VAL A 453 14.83 29.50 32.07
C VAL A 453 16.00 30.35 32.56
N LYS A 454 16.95 30.72 31.68
CA LYS A 454 18.09 31.59 32.04
C LYS A 454 17.63 32.96 32.53
N ASN A 455 16.68 33.59 31.84
CA ASN A 455 16.12 34.88 32.23
C ASN A 455 15.38 34.80 33.57
N TYR A 456 14.57 33.75 33.76
CA TYR A 456 13.87 33.49 35.01
C TYR A 456 14.83 33.35 36.20
N ILE A 457 15.91 32.58 36.05
CA ILE A 457 16.94 32.42 37.10
C ILE A 457 17.59 33.76 37.42
N ALA A 458 17.96 34.56 36.41
CA ALA A 458 18.57 35.87 36.62
C ALA A 458 17.64 36.82 37.41
N LEU A 459 16.35 36.83 37.08
CA LEU A 459 15.36 37.63 37.80
C LEU A 459 15.15 37.14 39.23
N ARG A 460 15.09 35.82 39.46
CA ARG A 460 14.98 35.23 40.80
C ARG A 460 16.18 35.51 41.69
N ARG A 461 17.39 35.50 41.12
CA ARG A 461 18.61 35.93 41.83
C ARG A 461 18.55 37.42 42.19
N LYS A 462 18.11 38.26 41.25
CA LYS A 462 17.94 39.69 41.50
C LYS A 462 16.91 39.96 42.61
N GLU A 463 15.78 39.26 42.59
CA GLU A 463 14.75 39.34 43.64
C GLU A 463 15.34 38.98 45.01
N MET A 464 16.04 37.86 45.10
CA MET A 464 16.70 37.40 46.32
C MET A 464 17.72 38.43 46.85
N GLU A 465 18.53 39.02 45.96
CA GLU A 465 19.49 40.06 46.32
C GLU A 465 18.80 41.32 46.87
N LEU A 466 17.67 41.73 46.28
CA LEU A 466 16.87 42.84 46.77
C LEU A 466 16.30 42.54 48.16
N GLU A 467 15.84 41.32 48.43
CA GLU A 467 15.35 40.91 49.77
C GLU A 467 16.46 40.97 50.82
N ILE A 468 17.65 40.45 50.50
CA ILE A 468 18.81 40.54 51.40
C ILE A 468 19.18 42.00 51.67
N ARG A 469 19.13 42.86 50.64
CA ARG A 469 19.43 44.30 50.77
C ARG A 469 18.39 45.05 51.60
N MET A 470 17.10 44.72 51.51
CA MET A 470 16.07 45.32 52.37
C MET A 470 16.37 45.11 53.85
N VAL A 471 16.86 43.93 54.22
CA VAL A 471 17.25 43.62 55.60
C VAL A 471 18.51 44.36 56.03
N LYS A 472 19.50 44.49 55.14
CA LYS A 472 20.80 45.11 55.43
C LYS A 472 20.78 46.65 55.34
N GLU A 473 19.87 47.23 54.58
CA GLU A 473 19.76 48.67 54.30
C GLU A 473 18.36 49.22 54.64
N PRO A 474 17.90 49.18 55.91
CA PRO A 474 16.54 49.57 56.27
C PRO A 474 16.19 51.03 55.91
N ALA A 475 17.19 51.91 55.84
CA ALA A 475 16.99 53.31 55.40
C ALA A 475 16.54 53.45 53.93
N ASN A 476 16.78 52.43 53.09
CA ASN A 476 16.46 52.41 51.66
C ASN A 476 15.30 51.46 51.33
N GLU A 477 14.66 50.86 52.33
CA GLU A 477 13.70 49.75 52.17
C GLU A 477 12.58 50.08 51.16
N ALA A 478 11.97 51.26 51.25
CA ALA A 478 10.88 51.67 50.36
C ALA A 478 11.31 51.75 48.88
N ALA A 479 12.55 52.16 48.62
CA ALA A 479 13.08 52.25 47.25
C ALA A 479 13.37 50.85 46.69
N ILE A 480 13.95 49.97 47.51
CA ILE A 480 14.28 48.59 47.16
C ILE A 480 13.01 47.76 46.94
N ALA A 481 11.99 47.93 47.79
CA ALA A 481 10.70 47.26 47.64
C ALA A 481 10.00 47.63 46.32
N LYS A 482 10.11 48.89 45.87
CA LYS A 482 9.58 49.32 44.57
C LYS A 482 10.28 48.62 43.40
N GLU A 483 11.60 48.44 43.48
CA GLU A 483 12.36 47.69 42.47
C GLU A 483 11.98 46.20 42.49
N GLN A 484 11.82 45.61 43.68
CA GLN A 484 11.43 44.22 43.84
C GLN A 484 10.07 43.92 43.19
N VAL A 485 9.09 44.81 43.34
CA VAL A 485 7.77 44.67 42.69
C VAL A 485 7.92 44.62 41.16
N GLN A 486 8.79 45.45 40.58
CA GLN A 486 9.03 45.41 39.12
C GLN A 486 9.67 44.09 38.70
N VAL A 487 10.65 43.58 39.47
CA VAL A 487 11.27 42.29 39.20
C VAL A 487 10.25 41.15 39.27
N ARG A 488 9.35 41.17 40.27
CA ARG A 488 8.27 40.17 40.39
C ARG A 488 7.33 40.16 39.18
N VAL A 489 6.98 41.33 38.65
CA VAL A 489 6.19 41.42 37.41
C VAL A 489 6.91 40.78 36.22
N GLU A 490 8.23 40.98 36.08
CA GLU A 490 9.00 40.32 35.02
C GLU A 490 9.13 38.81 35.24
N ILE A 491 9.25 38.35 36.50
CA ILE A 491 9.24 36.92 36.83
C ILE A 491 7.93 36.29 36.37
N GLU A 492 6.78 36.91 36.68
CA GLU A 492 5.47 36.40 36.26
C GLU A 492 5.35 36.29 34.73
N LYS A 493 5.94 37.24 33.98
CA LYS A 493 6.00 37.18 32.52
C LYS A 493 6.82 35.99 32.03
N GLU A 494 7.99 35.72 32.62
CA GLU A 494 8.79 34.55 32.21
C GLU A 494 8.12 33.22 32.61
N VAL A 495 7.48 33.16 33.79
CA VAL A 495 6.69 31.99 34.20
C VAL A 495 5.53 31.73 33.22
N ALA A 496 4.87 32.78 32.73
CA ALA A 496 3.82 32.65 31.73
C ALA A 496 4.33 32.10 30.39
N LYS A 497 5.61 32.31 30.04
CA LYS A 497 6.24 31.73 28.84
C LYS A 497 6.65 30.26 29.01
N LEU A 498 6.79 29.79 30.25
CA LEU A 498 7.14 28.39 30.57
C LEU A 498 5.91 27.46 30.67
N LYS A 499 4.71 28.05 30.79
CA LYS A 499 3.41 27.35 30.78
C LYS A 499 2.87 27.27 29.37
#